data_AF-A0A956PCP1-F1
#
_entry.id   AF-A0A956PCP1-F1
#
_cell.length_a   1.000
_cell.length_b   1.000
_cell.length_c   1.000
_cell.angle_alpha   90.00
_cell.angle_beta   90.00
_cell.angle_gamma   90.00
#
_symmetry.space_group_name_H-M   'P 1'
#
loop_
_entity.id
_entity.type
_entity.pdbx_description
1 polymer ?
#
loop_
_entity_poly.entity_id
_entity_poly.type
_entity_poly.pdbx_seq_one_letter_code
_entity_poly.pdbx_strand_id
1 'polypeptide(L)'
;MKRSATRGPGARAKGMGLLAIGALGLWITGCEGGRLPGAASEDAGPPDPAAEVLGERLFLETRFAEFFARAVGPAVNAPLVVGDPTVASTLTAGGRTLPGPFAGEAMNCRVCHLVDEHGGRRGGGVRAYADFARRSPIPLRLDGGFETPRNSPSLVGATLPRAGGLLLHLDGEFATTEDLVVETLLGRNYGWLPDERDAAMAHVARVVRFDDGRGDLAEEFEHLTYAEALASDPSDVPDALRLPEQFRLDTNGATDAEIVDAVARLIAAYVEGLRFGADAAGRHVGSPYDLFLRRNGLPRAP
;
A
#
# COMPACT_ATOMS: atom_id res chain seq x y z
N MET A 1 -12.29 5.81 -4.15
CA MET A 1 -11.59 4.74 -3.42
C MET A 1 -12.13 3.43 -3.99
N LYS A 2 -11.46 2.89 -5.00
CA LYS A 2 -11.86 1.65 -5.68
C LYS A 2 -11.39 0.45 -4.86
N ARG A 3 -12.12 -0.66 -5.00
CA ARG A 3 -12.00 -1.99 -4.38
C ARG A 3 -12.62 -2.18 -3.00
N SER A 4 -13.88 -2.61 -3.08
CA SER A 4 -14.43 -3.87 -2.55
C SER A 4 -13.65 -4.55 -1.42
N ALA A 5 -14.27 -4.47 -0.23
CA ALA A 5 -14.21 -5.40 0.89
C ALA A 5 -13.44 -6.70 0.64
N THR A 6 -12.35 -6.85 1.39
CA THR A 6 -11.77 -8.13 1.76
C THR A 6 -12.85 -9.07 2.32
N ARG A 7 -12.96 -10.25 1.71
CA ARG A 7 -13.60 -11.40 2.37
C ARG A 7 -12.68 -11.83 3.50
N GLY A 8 -13.04 -11.49 4.74
CA GLY A 8 -12.41 -12.09 5.92
C GLY A 8 -12.60 -13.62 5.93
N PRO A 9 -11.73 -14.36 6.63
CA PRO A 9 -11.79 -15.82 6.69
C PRO A 9 -13.05 -16.25 7.44
N GLY A 10 -13.95 -16.93 6.72
CA GLY A 10 -15.18 -17.46 7.26
C GLY A 10 -14.94 -18.66 8.17
N ALA A 11 -15.07 -18.47 9.48
CA ALA A 11 -15.35 -19.56 10.40
C ALA A 11 -16.83 -19.97 10.26
N ARG A 12 -17.10 -21.17 9.73
CA ARG A 12 -18.45 -21.76 9.72
C ARG A 12 -18.71 -22.57 10.99
N ALA A 13 -19.82 -22.18 11.63
CA ALA A 13 -20.47 -22.72 12.81
C ALA A 13 -21.09 -24.11 12.63
N LYS A 14 -21.38 -24.79 13.75
CA LYS A 14 -22.63 -25.56 13.96
C LYS A 14 -23.04 -25.54 15.44
N GLY A 15 -24.31 -25.25 15.72
CA GLY A 15 -24.91 -25.32 17.06
C GLY A 15 -26.29 -24.68 17.12
N MET A 16 -27.30 -25.41 16.62
CA MET A 16 -28.70 -25.03 16.49
C MET A 16 -29.44 -25.17 17.84
N GLY A 17 -30.28 -24.20 18.20
CA GLY A 17 -31.16 -24.28 19.38
C GLY A 17 -32.31 -23.28 19.30
N LEU A 18 -33.49 -23.77 18.88
CA LEU A 18 -34.78 -23.07 18.91
C LEU A 18 -35.22 -22.82 20.37
N LEU A 19 -35.78 -21.65 20.64
CA LEU A 19 -36.92 -21.51 21.56
C LEU A 19 -37.65 -20.18 21.32
N ALA A 20 -38.95 -20.30 21.03
CA ALA A 20 -39.89 -19.20 20.85
C ALA A 20 -40.58 -18.87 22.18
N ILE A 21 -40.76 -17.59 22.49
CA ILE A 21 -41.79 -17.07 23.40
C ILE A 21 -42.29 -15.73 22.83
N GLY A 22 -43.62 -15.57 22.78
CA GLY A 22 -44.30 -14.45 22.15
C GLY A 22 -44.76 -13.33 23.10
N ALA A 23 -45.21 -12.27 22.43
CA ALA A 23 -46.14 -11.19 22.83
C ALA A 23 -45.76 -10.25 23.99
N LEU A 24 -45.64 -8.95 23.72
CA LEU A 24 -46.73 -7.96 23.87
C LEU A 24 -46.20 -6.56 23.47
N GLY A 25 -47.03 -5.77 22.79
CA GLY A 25 -46.64 -4.50 22.19
C GLY A 25 -46.41 -3.34 23.15
N LEU A 26 -45.51 -2.44 22.74
CA LEU A 26 -45.53 -1.04 23.12
C LEU A 26 -45.00 -0.22 21.94
N TRP A 27 -45.90 0.57 21.35
CA TRP A 27 -45.58 1.53 20.29
C TRP A 27 -44.85 2.71 20.93
N ILE A 28 -43.54 2.77 20.73
CA ILE A 28 -42.78 4.01 20.89
C ILE A 28 -42.42 4.46 19.49
N THR A 29 -43.05 5.56 19.08
CA THR A 29 -42.70 6.36 17.90
C THR A 29 -41.25 6.82 18.02
N GLY A 30 -40.32 6.01 17.50
CA GLY A 30 -38.93 6.40 17.30
C GLY A 30 -38.82 7.25 16.05
N CYS A 31 -38.11 8.38 16.17
CA CYS A 31 -37.77 9.27 15.06
C CYS A 31 -37.33 8.46 13.84
N GLU A 32 -38.03 8.66 12.71
CA GLU A 32 -37.65 8.17 11.40
C GLU A 32 -36.21 8.63 11.10
N GLY A 33 -35.27 7.71 11.29
CA GLY A 33 -33.96 7.79 10.68
C GLY A 33 -34.19 7.73 9.18
N GLY A 34 -34.23 8.91 8.56
CA GLY A 34 -34.27 9.06 7.11
C GLY A 34 -33.16 8.22 6.50
N ARG A 35 -33.57 7.08 5.95
CA ARG A 35 -32.75 6.18 5.17
C ARG A 35 -32.29 7.00 3.97
N LEU A 36 -31.03 7.43 3.96
CA LEU A 36 -30.46 8.09 2.80
C LEU A 36 -30.72 7.18 1.59
N PRO A 37 -31.42 7.66 0.55
CA PRO A 37 -31.61 6.88 -0.66
C PRO A 37 -30.22 6.53 -1.20
N GLY A 38 -30.12 5.26 -1.63
CA GLY A 38 -28.87 4.56 -1.87
C GLY A 38 -27.79 5.43 -2.49
N ALA A 39 -26.59 5.36 -1.90
CA ALA A 39 -25.39 5.56 -2.67
C ALA A 39 -25.50 4.59 -3.85
N ALA A 40 -25.85 5.12 -5.01
CA ALA A 40 -25.69 4.41 -6.26
C ALA A 40 -24.26 3.86 -6.22
N SER A 41 -24.11 2.57 -6.49
CA SER A 41 -22.82 1.99 -6.80
C SER A 41 -22.24 2.85 -7.91
N GLU A 42 -21.29 3.71 -7.58
CA GLU A 42 -20.53 4.45 -8.58
C GLU A 42 -19.94 3.40 -9.50
N ASP A 43 -20.29 3.54 -10.78
CA ASP A 43 -19.84 2.72 -11.88
C ASP A 43 -18.36 2.38 -11.68
N ALA A 44 -18.02 1.09 -11.67
CA ALA A 44 -16.65 0.66 -11.50
C ALA A 44 -15.87 1.23 -12.69
N GLY A 45 -15.14 2.33 -12.47
CA GLY A 45 -14.35 2.97 -13.50
C GLY A 45 -13.38 1.98 -14.17
N PRO A 46 -12.71 2.37 -15.27
CA PRO A 46 -11.84 1.46 -16.00
C PRO A 46 -10.83 0.77 -15.06
N PRO A 47 -10.43 -0.48 -15.37
CA PRO A 47 -9.41 -1.17 -14.57
C PRO A 47 -8.15 -0.31 -14.51
N ASP A 48 -7.46 -0.40 -13.38
CA ASP A 48 -6.24 0.37 -13.18
C ASP A 48 -5.14 -0.18 -14.14
N PRO A 49 -4.26 0.67 -14.69
CA PRO A 49 -3.22 0.25 -15.61
C PRO A 49 -2.31 -0.84 -15.02
N ALA A 50 -1.82 -1.76 -15.85
CA ALA A 50 -0.95 -2.86 -15.41
C ALA A 50 0.27 -2.40 -14.59
N ALA A 51 0.86 -1.25 -14.95
CA ALA A 51 1.98 -0.66 -14.20
C ALA A 51 1.59 -0.23 -12.78
N GLU A 52 0.38 0.30 -12.58
CA GLU A 52 -0.13 0.65 -11.24
C GLU A 52 -0.43 -0.60 -10.43
N VAL A 53 -0.97 -1.65 -11.05
CA VAL A 53 -1.26 -2.93 -10.38
C VAL A 53 0.03 -3.61 -9.92
N LEU A 54 1.03 -3.75 -10.80
CA LEU A 54 2.32 -4.32 -10.41
C LEU A 54 3.11 -3.40 -9.46
N GLY A 55 2.94 -2.09 -9.60
CA GLY A 55 3.46 -1.12 -8.63
C GLY A 55 2.88 -1.30 -7.24
N GLU A 56 1.57 -1.58 -7.11
CA GLU A 56 0.93 -1.91 -5.84
C GLU A 56 1.51 -3.18 -5.24
N ARG A 57 1.70 -4.24 -6.05
CA ARG A 57 2.36 -5.48 -5.58
C ARG A 57 3.75 -5.18 -4.98
N LEU A 58 4.57 -4.43 -5.71
CA LEU A 58 5.91 -4.05 -5.25
C LEU A 58 5.87 -3.13 -4.02
N PHE A 59 4.83 -2.30 -3.87
CA PHE A 59 4.59 -1.46 -2.69
C PHE A 59 4.27 -2.29 -1.44
N LEU A 60 3.72 -3.48 -1.62
CA LEU A 60 3.38 -4.44 -0.57
C LEU A 60 4.51 -5.45 -0.27
N GLU A 61 5.57 -5.46 -1.08
CA GLU A 61 6.66 -6.42 -0.98
C GLU A 61 7.47 -6.26 0.32
N THR A 62 7.41 -7.28 1.18
CA THR A 62 8.09 -7.28 2.48
C THR A 62 9.53 -7.80 2.37
N ARG A 63 9.85 -8.54 1.30
CA ARG A 63 11.17 -9.16 1.13
C ARG A 63 12.28 -8.16 0.85
N PHE A 64 11.97 -6.92 0.46
CA PHE A 64 12.98 -5.88 0.22
C PHE A 64 13.62 -5.32 1.50
N ALA A 65 12.99 -5.49 2.66
CA ALA A 65 13.50 -4.98 3.92
C ALA A 65 14.80 -5.66 4.37
N GLU A 66 15.68 -4.88 5.00
CA GLU A 66 16.94 -5.35 5.57
C GLU A 66 16.72 -6.50 6.56
N PHE A 67 15.69 -6.39 7.41
CA PHE A 67 15.34 -7.44 8.37
C PHE A 67 15.11 -8.79 7.66
N PHE A 68 14.37 -8.78 6.54
CA PHE A 68 14.15 -9.97 5.74
C PHE A 68 15.47 -10.49 5.17
N ALA A 69 16.26 -9.60 4.56
CA ALA A 69 17.56 -9.93 3.97
C ALA A 69 18.48 -10.64 4.97
N ARG A 70 18.56 -10.15 6.21
CA ARG A 70 19.37 -10.76 7.28
C ARG A 70 18.80 -12.09 7.77
N ALA A 71 17.49 -12.20 7.87
CA ALA A 71 16.83 -13.39 8.38
C ALA A 71 16.96 -14.59 7.43
N VAL A 72 16.86 -14.36 6.11
CA VAL A 72 16.86 -15.45 5.12
C VAL A 72 18.16 -15.58 4.32
N GLY A 73 19.01 -14.54 4.32
CA GLY A 73 20.23 -14.50 3.52
C GLY A 73 19.94 -14.67 2.02
N PRO A 74 20.58 -15.62 1.32
CA PRO A 74 20.37 -15.80 -0.12
C PRO A 74 19.03 -16.47 -0.47
N ALA A 75 18.30 -17.05 0.49
CA ALA A 75 17.09 -17.81 0.24
C ALA A 75 15.85 -16.90 0.19
N VAL A 76 15.73 -16.07 -0.86
CA VAL A 76 14.70 -15.02 -0.95
C VAL A 76 13.24 -15.51 -0.96
N ASN A 77 12.99 -16.80 -1.18
CA ASN A 77 11.67 -17.41 -1.12
C ASN A 77 11.44 -18.25 0.16
N ALA A 78 12.39 -18.22 1.11
CA ALA A 78 12.19 -18.85 2.41
C ALA A 78 11.23 -18.00 3.25
N PRO A 79 10.29 -18.62 4.00
CA PRO A 79 9.45 -17.89 4.92
C PRO A 79 10.26 -17.36 6.10
N LEU A 80 9.82 -16.23 6.66
CA LEU A 80 10.33 -15.78 7.95
C LEU A 80 9.89 -16.73 9.06
N VAL A 81 10.83 -17.15 9.89
CA VAL A 81 10.53 -17.91 11.13
C VAL A 81 9.99 -16.97 12.21
N VAL A 82 10.52 -15.75 12.25
CA VAL A 82 10.12 -14.67 13.16
C VAL A 82 10.03 -13.38 12.34
N GLY A 83 8.91 -12.67 12.44
CA GLY A 83 8.71 -11.39 11.78
C GLY A 83 9.50 -10.24 12.41
N ASP A 84 9.56 -9.12 11.69
CA ASP A 84 10.17 -7.89 12.17
C ASP A 84 9.40 -7.37 13.40
N PRO A 85 10.03 -7.24 14.58
CA PRO A 85 9.35 -6.75 15.77
C PRO A 85 8.82 -5.32 15.61
N THR A 86 9.39 -4.51 14.71
CA THR A 86 8.93 -3.15 14.43
C THR A 86 7.51 -3.14 13.87
N VAL A 87 7.16 -4.11 13.00
CA VAL A 87 5.85 -4.16 12.34
C VAL A 87 4.79 -4.90 13.16
N ALA A 88 5.18 -5.49 14.30
CA ALA A 88 4.27 -6.19 15.20
C ALA A 88 3.22 -5.27 15.84
N SER A 89 3.48 -3.95 15.85
CA SER A 89 2.54 -2.94 16.37
C SER A 89 2.54 -1.68 15.52
N THR A 90 1.40 -0.98 15.46
CA THR A 90 1.30 0.36 14.89
C THR A 90 1.31 1.39 16.01
N LEU A 91 2.29 2.29 15.99
CA LEU A 91 2.37 3.41 16.92
C LEU A 91 1.39 4.51 16.53
N THR A 92 0.69 5.08 17.51
CA THR A 92 -0.17 6.25 17.31
C THR A 92 0.46 7.52 17.88
N ALA A 93 0.07 8.68 17.37
CA ALA A 93 0.59 9.96 17.82
C ALA A 93 0.37 10.24 19.32
N GLY A 94 -0.64 9.60 19.92
CA GLY A 94 -0.92 9.67 21.36
C GLY A 94 -0.11 8.67 22.21
N GLY A 95 0.87 7.97 21.63
CA GLY A 95 1.71 6.98 22.34
C GLY A 95 1.04 5.64 22.60
N ARG A 96 -0.20 5.43 22.14
CA ARG A 96 -0.86 4.12 22.19
C ARG A 96 -0.36 3.24 21.04
N THR A 97 -0.31 1.94 21.27
CA THR A 97 -0.05 0.93 20.24
C THR A 97 -1.35 0.23 19.82
N LEU A 98 -1.44 -0.06 18.54
CA LEU A 98 -2.44 -0.98 17.96
C LEU A 98 -1.71 -2.25 17.52
N PRO A 99 -2.35 -3.43 17.49
CA PRO A 99 -1.76 -4.62 16.87
C PRO A 99 -1.38 -4.33 15.42
N GLY A 100 -0.16 -4.66 15.03
CA GLY A 100 0.36 -4.40 13.68
C GLY A 100 -0.42 -5.21 12.64
N PRO A 101 -0.81 -4.61 11.50
CA PRO A 101 -1.50 -5.36 10.45
C PRO A 101 -0.57 -6.33 9.70
N PHE A 102 0.74 -6.09 9.75
CA PHE A 102 1.79 -6.91 9.13
C PHE A 102 2.57 -7.74 10.16
N ALA A 103 1.96 -8.01 11.33
CA ALA A 103 2.64 -8.73 12.40
C ALA A 103 3.02 -10.15 11.97
N GLY A 104 4.31 -10.48 12.08
CA GLY A 104 4.87 -11.76 11.60
C GLY A 104 5.59 -11.65 10.25
N GLU A 105 5.49 -10.50 9.58
CA GLU A 105 6.15 -10.22 8.30
C GLU A 105 7.36 -9.28 8.50
N ALA A 106 7.99 -8.87 7.41
CA ALA A 106 8.97 -7.78 7.39
C ALA A 106 8.33 -6.47 6.90
N MET A 107 9.09 -5.37 6.92
CA MET A 107 8.59 -4.06 6.53
C MET A 107 8.29 -3.96 5.02
N ASN A 108 7.18 -3.29 4.68
CA ASN A 108 6.85 -2.80 3.34
C ASN A 108 6.36 -1.34 3.42
N CYS A 109 6.00 -0.73 2.30
CA CYS A 109 5.59 0.68 2.26
C CYS A 109 4.30 0.96 3.05
N ARG A 110 3.37 -0.01 3.15
CA ARG A 110 2.09 0.15 3.87
C ARG A 110 2.24 0.24 5.37
N VAL A 111 3.37 -0.18 5.94
CA VAL A 111 3.66 0.03 7.38
C VAL A 111 3.62 1.51 7.74
N CYS A 112 4.15 2.37 6.87
CA CYS A 112 4.18 3.82 7.06
C CYS A 112 3.07 4.56 6.30
N HIS A 113 2.56 3.97 5.21
CA HIS A 113 1.52 4.54 4.36
C HIS A 113 0.22 3.73 4.44
N LEU A 114 -0.36 3.70 5.65
CA LEU A 114 -1.58 2.94 5.95
C LEU A 114 -2.80 3.49 5.21
N VAL A 115 -3.76 2.61 4.96
CA VAL A 115 -5.04 2.91 4.31
C VAL A 115 -6.18 2.48 5.23
N ASP A 116 -6.63 1.23 5.16
CA ASP A 116 -7.82 0.73 5.83
C ASP A 116 -7.53 -0.39 6.84
N GLU A 117 -6.26 -0.73 7.06
CA GLU A 117 -5.82 -1.81 7.94
C GLU A 117 -6.33 -1.66 9.38
N HIS A 118 -6.64 -0.42 9.79
CA HIS A 118 -7.22 -0.10 11.09
C HIS A 118 -8.64 0.47 11.02
N GLY A 119 -9.32 0.40 9.88
CA GLY A 119 -10.62 1.04 9.62
C GLY A 119 -11.76 0.61 10.56
N GLY A 120 -11.73 -0.64 11.04
CA GLY A 120 -12.71 -1.18 12.00
C GLY A 120 -12.24 -1.20 13.46
N ARG A 121 -11.04 -0.70 13.76
CA ARG A 121 -10.41 -0.86 15.07
C ARG A 121 -10.62 0.36 15.95
N ARG A 122 -10.95 0.14 17.22
CA ARG A 122 -11.08 1.22 18.22
C ARG A 122 -9.73 1.93 18.38
N GLY A 123 -9.72 3.24 18.17
CA GLY A 123 -8.50 4.05 18.22
C GLY A 123 -7.68 4.03 16.91
N GLY A 124 -8.13 3.28 15.91
CA GLY A 124 -7.68 3.33 14.54
C GLY A 124 -8.57 4.19 13.65
N GLY A 125 -8.56 3.90 12.36
CA GLY A 125 -9.35 4.57 11.33
C GLY A 125 -8.76 4.34 9.95
N VAL A 126 -9.43 4.89 8.94
CA VAL A 126 -8.89 4.93 7.58
C VAL A 126 -7.92 6.10 7.43
N ARG A 127 -6.88 5.91 6.63
CA ARG A 127 -5.81 6.84 6.32
C ARG A 127 -5.70 7.01 4.81
N ALA A 128 -5.23 8.18 4.38
CA ALA A 128 -4.98 8.48 2.98
C ALA A 128 -3.52 8.12 2.63
N TYR A 129 -3.11 6.87 2.84
CA TYR A 129 -1.71 6.45 2.72
C TYR A 129 -0.79 7.25 3.64
N ALA A 130 -1.13 7.31 4.93
CA ALA A 130 -0.43 8.10 5.94
C ALA A 130 -0.33 7.35 7.28
N ASP A 131 0.71 7.66 8.05
CA ASP A 131 0.97 6.99 9.32
C ASP A 131 0.04 7.48 10.46
N PHE A 132 -0.07 6.69 11.53
CA PHE A 132 -0.59 7.10 12.83
C PHE A 132 0.47 7.72 13.74
N ALA A 133 1.74 7.38 13.58
CA ALA A 133 2.81 7.80 14.49
C ALA A 133 3.23 9.27 14.29
N ARG A 134 3.85 9.90 15.29
CA ARG A 134 4.45 11.24 15.11
C ARG A 134 5.72 11.18 14.26
N ARG A 135 6.42 10.07 14.32
CA ARG A 135 7.59 9.69 13.53
C ARG A 135 7.43 8.23 13.21
N SER A 136 7.57 7.87 11.95
CA SER A 136 7.34 6.50 11.51
C SER A 136 8.41 5.58 12.08
N PRO A 137 8.05 4.44 12.67
CA PRO A 137 9.02 3.47 13.14
C PRO A 137 9.79 2.89 11.96
N ILE A 138 11.06 2.54 12.18
CA ILE A 138 11.93 1.89 11.18
C ILE A 138 12.45 0.56 11.73
N PRO A 139 12.88 -0.39 10.87
CA PRO A 139 13.43 -1.66 11.32
C PRO A 139 14.60 -1.44 12.29
N LEU A 140 14.84 -2.42 13.17
CA LEU A 140 15.96 -2.36 14.11
C LEU A 140 17.28 -2.35 13.35
N ARG A 141 18.16 -1.40 13.69
CA ARG A 141 19.50 -1.24 13.10
C ARG A 141 20.57 -1.17 14.17
N LEU A 142 21.83 -1.40 13.78
CA LEU A 142 22.97 -1.38 14.69
C LEU A 142 23.35 0.03 15.18
N ASP A 143 22.84 1.09 14.54
CA ASP A 143 23.10 2.49 14.92
C ASP A 143 22.17 3.03 16.01
N GLY A 144 21.24 2.20 16.52
CA GLY A 144 20.31 2.57 17.59
C GLY A 144 19.20 3.55 17.17
N GLY A 145 18.97 3.77 15.88
CA GLY A 145 17.82 4.54 15.39
C GLY A 145 16.58 3.66 15.23
N PHE A 146 15.44 4.09 15.79
CA PHE A 146 14.17 3.32 15.78
C PHE A 146 13.02 4.06 15.10
N GLU A 147 13.19 5.34 14.76
CA GLU A 147 12.18 6.15 14.11
C GLU A 147 12.82 7.03 13.03
N THR A 148 12.03 7.34 12.00
CA THR A 148 12.32 8.40 11.02
C THR A 148 12.38 9.77 11.71
N PRO A 149 13.02 10.79 11.11
CA PRO A 149 13.04 12.14 11.71
C PRO A 149 11.68 12.84 11.73
N ARG A 150 10.73 12.44 10.86
CA ARG A 150 9.45 13.10 10.62
C ARG A 150 8.33 12.08 10.41
N ASN A 151 7.07 12.50 10.46
CA ASN A 151 5.94 11.65 10.09
C ASN A 151 5.90 11.39 8.57
N SER A 152 5.41 10.21 8.16
CA SER A 152 5.14 9.90 6.75
C SER A 152 3.88 10.62 6.26
N PRO A 153 3.99 11.56 5.29
CA PRO A 153 2.84 12.32 4.80
C PRO A 153 1.87 11.43 4.00
N SER A 154 0.65 11.92 3.82
CA SER A 154 -0.34 11.33 2.91
C SER A 154 0.19 11.25 1.49
N LEU A 155 0.14 10.06 0.87
CA LEU A 155 0.49 9.91 -0.55
C LEU A 155 -0.64 10.31 -1.51
N VAL A 156 -1.90 10.25 -1.07
CA VAL A 156 -3.03 10.61 -1.96
C VAL A 156 -2.92 12.07 -2.37
N GLY A 157 -2.74 12.30 -3.67
CA GLY A 157 -2.57 13.62 -4.27
C GLY A 157 -1.20 14.28 -4.03
N ALA A 158 -0.23 13.57 -3.46
CA ALA A 158 1.11 14.12 -3.19
C ALA A 158 1.89 14.44 -4.47
N THR A 159 1.67 13.66 -5.51
CA THR A 159 2.35 13.70 -6.82
C THR A 159 1.57 14.47 -7.88
N LEU A 160 0.55 15.25 -7.49
CA LEU A 160 -0.19 16.08 -8.44
C LEU A 160 0.75 17.08 -9.14
N PRO A 161 0.66 17.22 -10.48
CA PRO A 161 1.47 18.19 -11.21
C PRO A 161 1.27 19.63 -10.69
N ARG A 162 2.36 20.38 -10.54
CA ARG A 162 2.35 21.79 -10.11
C ARG A 162 3.22 22.63 -11.04
N ALA A 163 2.89 23.91 -11.17
CA ALA A 163 3.60 24.84 -12.07
C ALA A 163 5.10 25.03 -11.73
N GLY A 164 5.54 24.68 -10.52
CA GLY A 164 6.93 24.74 -10.08
C GLY A 164 7.70 23.41 -10.17
N GLY A 165 7.13 22.39 -10.80
CA GLY A 165 7.66 21.02 -10.76
C GLY A 165 7.22 20.25 -9.52
N LEU A 166 7.75 19.04 -9.38
CA LEU A 166 7.49 18.16 -8.26
C LEU A 166 8.62 18.30 -7.22
N LEU A 167 8.25 18.48 -5.96
CA LEU A 167 9.17 18.49 -4.82
C LEU A 167 8.61 17.51 -3.80
N LEU A 168 9.36 16.44 -3.55
CA LEU A 168 9.01 15.38 -2.62
C LEU A 168 9.96 15.37 -1.44
N HIS A 169 9.53 14.69 -0.38
CA HIS A 169 10.08 14.81 0.97
C HIS A 169 9.85 16.21 1.58
N LEU A 170 9.92 16.32 2.91
CA LEU A 170 9.50 17.53 3.62
C LEU A 170 10.47 18.71 3.44
N ASP A 171 11.68 18.45 2.94
CA ASP A 171 12.70 19.44 2.58
C ASP A 171 12.90 19.58 1.06
N GLY A 172 12.10 18.89 0.25
CA GLY A 172 12.16 18.98 -1.21
C GLY A 172 13.38 18.31 -1.83
N GLU A 173 13.97 17.32 -1.15
CA GLU A 173 15.17 16.59 -1.60
C GLU A 173 14.99 15.91 -2.97
N PHE A 174 13.80 15.41 -3.28
CA PHE A 174 13.56 14.63 -4.50
C PHE A 174 12.69 15.40 -5.50
N ALA A 175 13.11 15.40 -6.76
CA ALA A 175 12.39 16.01 -7.88
C ALA A 175 11.51 15.01 -8.64
N THR A 176 11.67 13.71 -8.40
CA THR A 176 10.91 12.63 -9.05
C THR A 176 10.43 11.62 -8.01
N THR A 177 9.36 10.89 -8.33
CA THR A 177 8.84 9.84 -7.45
C THR A 177 9.78 8.64 -7.43
N GLU A 178 10.43 8.34 -8.55
CA GLU A 178 11.41 7.28 -8.72
C GLU A 178 12.62 7.48 -7.79
N ASP A 179 13.22 8.67 -7.77
CA ASP A 179 14.36 8.97 -6.90
C ASP A 179 13.99 8.77 -5.42
N LEU A 180 12.80 9.24 -5.02
CA LEU A 180 12.27 9.03 -3.67
C LEU A 180 12.14 7.54 -3.34
N VAL A 181 11.62 6.74 -4.28
CA VAL A 181 11.42 5.30 -4.08
C VAL A 181 12.75 4.58 -3.97
N VAL A 182 13.72 4.87 -4.84
CA VAL A 182 15.07 4.30 -4.78
C VAL A 182 15.70 4.58 -3.43
N GLU A 183 15.71 5.83 -2.97
CA GLU A 183 16.30 6.18 -1.67
C GLU A 183 15.53 5.57 -0.48
N THR A 184 14.23 5.34 -0.62
CA THR A 184 13.43 4.68 0.41
C THR A 184 13.79 3.20 0.51
N LEU A 185 13.83 2.48 -0.63
CA LEU A 185 14.13 1.04 -0.70
C LEU A 185 15.56 0.73 -0.24
N LEU A 186 16.52 1.57 -0.61
CA LEU A 186 17.95 1.36 -0.34
C LEU A 186 18.43 2.01 0.95
N GLY A 187 17.52 2.60 1.72
CA GLY A 187 17.87 3.49 2.81
C GLY A 187 17.26 3.11 4.16
N ARG A 188 17.28 4.11 5.04
CA ARG A 188 16.90 3.99 6.46
C ARG A 188 15.51 3.40 6.66
N ASN A 189 14.55 3.76 5.81
CA ASN A 189 13.15 3.37 5.98
C ASN A 189 12.98 1.85 5.86
N TYR A 190 13.80 1.18 5.05
CA TYR A 190 13.83 -0.26 4.90
C TYR A 190 14.86 -0.96 5.80
N GLY A 191 15.53 -0.22 6.68
CA GLY A 191 16.46 -0.76 7.66
C GLY A 191 17.94 -0.70 7.24
N TRP A 192 18.27 -0.20 6.06
CA TRP A 192 19.65 -0.16 5.59
C TRP A 192 20.45 1.00 6.20
N LEU A 193 21.72 0.76 6.53
CA LEU A 193 22.67 1.80 6.91
C LEU A 193 23.24 2.52 5.67
N PRO A 194 23.76 3.75 5.81
CA PRO A 194 24.30 4.51 4.66
C PRO A 194 25.42 3.79 3.89
N ASP A 195 26.22 2.97 4.57
CA ASP A 195 27.31 2.18 3.99
C ASP A 195 26.85 0.81 3.45
N GLU A 196 25.56 0.49 3.53
CA GLU A 196 24.98 -0.78 3.09
C GLU A 196 24.17 -0.66 1.80
N ARG A 197 24.17 0.52 1.15
CA ARG A 197 23.38 0.79 -0.05
C ARG A 197 23.58 -0.24 -1.16
N ASP A 198 24.83 -0.63 -1.44
CA ASP A 198 25.12 -1.62 -2.49
C ASP A 198 24.58 -3.00 -2.12
N ALA A 199 24.60 -3.36 -0.84
CA ALA A 199 24.01 -4.61 -0.35
C ALA A 199 22.48 -4.58 -0.46
N ALA A 200 21.84 -3.45 -0.15
CA ALA A 200 20.42 -3.24 -0.33
C ALA A 200 20.01 -3.40 -1.81
N MET A 201 20.75 -2.76 -2.71
CA MET A 201 20.50 -2.81 -4.15
C MET A 201 20.63 -4.24 -4.69
N ALA A 202 21.71 -4.93 -4.33
CA ALA A 202 21.91 -6.32 -4.70
C ALA A 202 20.82 -7.24 -4.13
N HIS A 203 20.31 -6.95 -2.93
CA HIS A 203 19.24 -7.72 -2.31
C HIS A 203 17.88 -7.52 -3.01
N VAL A 204 17.47 -6.28 -3.27
CA VAL A 204 16.25 -5.98 -4.03
C VAL A 204 16.30 -6.64 -5.41
N ALA A 205 17.43 -6.51 -6.11
CA ALA A 205 17.62 -7.15 -7.40
C ALA A 205 17.56 -8.69 -7.32
N ARG A 206 18.08 -9.29 -6.24
CA ARG A 206 17.99 -10.74 -6.01
C ARG A 206 16.55 -11.18 -5.78
N VAL A 207 15.77 -10.46 -4.97
CA VAL A 207 14.34 -10.76 -4.77
C VAL A 207 13.60 -10.74 -6.11
N VAL A 208 13.83 -9.71 -6.93
CA VAL A 208 13.17 -9.61 -8.25
C VAL A 208 13.59 -10.74 -9.20
N ARG A 209 14.88 -11.07 -9.27
CA ARG A 209 15.38 -12.13 -10.18
C ARG A 209 14.92 -13.52 -9.79
N PHE A 210 14.86 -13.80 -8.48
CA PHE A 210 14.68 -15.16 -7.97
C PHE A 210 13.34 -15.38 -7.29
N ASP A 211 12.42 -14.41 -7.35
CA ASP A 211 11.02 -14.63 -7.00
C ASP A 211 10.47 -15.84 -7.76
N ASP A 212 9.78 -16.72 -7.04
CA ASP A 212 9.26 -17.98 -7.60
C ASP A 212 7.73 -18.02 -7.70
N GLY A 213 7.07 -16.87 -7.54
CA GLY A 213 5.62 -16.73 -7.73
C GLY A 213 4.79 -17.38 -6.62
N ARG A 214 5.41 -17.74 -5.49
CA ARG A 214 4.72 -18.35 -4.33
C ARG A 214 4.55 -17.36 -3.18
N GLY A 215 3.57 -17.67 -2.32
CA GLY A 215 3.22 -16.88 -1.15
C GLY A 215 1.95 -16.05 -1.36
N ASP A 216 1.39 -15.55 -0.26
CA ASP A 216 0.08 -14.89 -0.23
C ASP A 216 0.03 -13.68 -1.17
N LEU A 217 1.08 -12.85 -1.17
CA LEU A 217 1.16 -11.71 -2.08
C LEU A 217 1.22 -12.15 -3.55
N ALA A 218 1.90 -13.24 -3.89
CA ALA A 218 1.95 -13.69 -5.29
C ALA A 218 0.59 -14.26 -5.75
N GLU A 219 -0.17 -14.92 -4.86
CA GLU A 219 -1.51 -15.44 -5.17
C GLU A 219 -2.47 -14.33 -5.59
N GLU A 220 -2.41 -13.17 -4.94
CA GLU A 220 -3.24 -12.00 -5.30
C GLU A 220 -2.94 -11.44 -6.70
N PHE A 221 -1.76 -11.74 -7.26
CA PHE A 221 -1.28 -11.27 -8.55
C PHE A 221 -0.99 -12.44 -9.51
N GLU A 222 -1.86 -13.45 -9.48
CA GLU A 222 -1.90 -14.56 -10.45
C GLU A 222 -0.63 -15.44 -10.46
N HIS A 223 0.07 -15.52 -9.33
CA HIS A 223 1.28 -16.34 -9.15
C HIS A 223 2.43 -16.01 -10.11
N LEU A 224 2.40 -14.87 -10.80
CA LEU A 224 3.50 -14.45 -11.67
C LEU A 224 4.77 -14.21 -10.87
N THR A 225 5.90 -14.69 -11.34
CA THR A 225 7.19 -14.22 -10.85
C THR A 225 7.41 -12.75 -11.27
N TYR A 226 8.24 -12.01 -10.53
CA TYR A 226 8.63 -10.66 -10.98
C TYR A 226 9.37 -10.68 -12.33
N ALA A 227 10.16 -11.72 -12.60
CA ALA A 227 10.85 -11.88 -13.88
C ALA A 227 9.87 -12.01 -15.06
N GLU A 228 8.83 -12.84 -14.92
CA GLU A 228 7.78 -13.00 -15.94
C GLU A 228 6.98 -11.70 -16.12
N ALA A 229 6.60 -11.06 -15.01
CA ALA A 229 5.86 -9.81 -15.03
C ALA A 229 6.64 -8.68 -15.74
N LEU A 230 7.93 -8.54 -15.44
CA LEU A 230 8.81 -7.52 -16.04
C LEU A 230 9.20 -7.82 -17.48
N ALA A 231 9.42 -9.09 -17.85
CA ALA A 231 9.70 -9.45 -19.23
C ALA A 231 8.49 -9.15 -20.14
N SER A 232 7.27 -9.38 -19.62
CA SER A 232 6.01 -9.13 -20.33
C SER A 232 6.00 -9.71 -21.76
N ASP A 233 6.41 -10.99 -21.89
CA ASP A 233 6.14 -11.75 -23.11
C ASP A 233 4.61 -11.87 -23.28
N PRO A 234 4.03 -11.41 -24.40
CA PRO A 234 2.58 -11.29 -24.54
C PRO A 234 1.78 -12.58 -24.38
N SER A 235 2.37 -13.77 -24.55
CA SER A 235 1.61 -15.03 -24.56
C SER A 235 1.19 -15.56 -23.19
N ASP A 236 1.98 -15.30 -22.13
CA ASP A 236 1.80 -15.97 -20.84
C ASP A 236 1.39 -15.04 -19.69
N VAL A 237 1.41 -13.72 -19.90
CA VAL A 237 0.95 -12.72 -18.92
C VAL A 237 -0.49 -12.27 -19.23
N PRO A 238 -1.42 -12.32 -18.26
CA PRO A 238 -2.78 -11.80 -18.39
C PRO A 238 -2.80 -10.35 -18.89
N ASP A 239 -3.79 -10.00 -19.72
CA ASP A 239 -3.91 -8.67 -20.32
C ASP A 239 -3.90 -7.54 -19.27
N ALA A 240 -4.50 -7.79 -18.09
CA ALA A 240 -4.57 -6.84 -16.99
C ALA A 240 -3.21 -6.56 -16.31
N LEU A 241 -2.23 -7.47 -16.46
CA LEU A 241 -0.90 -7.39 -15.87
C LEU A 241 0.21 -7.17 -16.91
N ARG A 242 -0.13 -7.16 -18.20
CA ARG A 242 0.85 -6.97 -19.27
C ARG A 242 1.37 -5.53 -19.28
N LEU A 243 2.67 -5.36 -19.01
CA LEU A 243 3.28 -4.04 -18.94
C LEU A 243 3.42 -3.39 -20.33
N PRO A 244 3.24 -2.06 -20.44
CA PRO A 244 3.71 -1.29 -21.60
C PRO A 244 5.23 -1.41 -21.77
N GLU A 245 5.72 -1.29 -23.01
CA GLU A 245 7.14 -1.48 -23.37
C GLU A 245 8.11 -0.71 -22.46
N GLN A 246 7.79 0.54 -22.11
CA GLN A 246 8.61 1.40 -21.24
C GLN A 246 8.83 0.88 -19.81
N PHE A 247 8.03 -0.07 -19.34
CA PHE A 247 8.15 -0.68 -18.01
C PHE A 247 8.76 -2.09 -18.06
N ARG A 248 9.04 -2.63 -19.26
CA ARG A 248 9.57 -3.98 -19.41
C ARG A 248 11.07 -4.02 -19.15
N LEU A 249 11.54 -5.15 -18.63
CA LEU A 249 12.95 -5.40 -18.36
C LEU A 249 13.24 -6.89 -18.41
N ASP A 250 14.30 -7.28 -19.13
CA ASP A 250 14.89 -8.63 -19.00
C ASP A 250 15.76 -8.67 -17.74
N THR A 251 15.25 -9.30 -16.69
CA THR A 251 15.92 -9.37 -15.38
C THR A 251 17.19 -10.22 -15.39
N ASN A 252 17.36 -11.11 -16.38
CA ASN A 252 18.57 -11.95 -16.51
C ASN A 252 19.76 -11.17 -17.08
N GLY A 253 19.49 -10.26 -18.02
CA GLY A 253 20.51 -9.41 -18.64
C GLY A 253 20.76 -8.10 -17.90
N ALA A 254 19.79 -7.63 -17.12
CA ALA A 254 19.87 -6.34 -16.42
C ALA A 254 20.84 -6.36 -15.21
N THR A 255 21.50 -5.23 -14.99
CA THR A 255 22.26 -4.93 -13.78
C THR A 255 21.35 -4.75 -12.56
N ASP A 256 21.91 -4.80 -11.35
CA ASP A 256 21.13 -4.58 -10.12
C ASP A 256 20.50 -3.19 -10.08
N ALA A 257 21.23 -2.17 -10.58
CA ALA A 257 20.72 -0.81 -10.69
C ALA A 257 19.52 -0.72 -11.64
N GLU A 258 19.61 -1.31 -12.84
CA GLU A 258 18.49 -1.30 -13.81
C GLU A 258 17.24 -2.00 -13.26
N ILE A 259 17.41 -3.05 -12.46
CA ILE A 259 16.30 -3.74 -11.79
C ILE A 259 15.67 -2.85 -10.71
N VAL A 260 16.48 -2.22 -9.86
CA VAL A 260 15.97 -1.29 -8.83
C VAL A 260 15.25 -0.11 -9.48
N ASP A 261 15.78 0.43 -10.58
CA ASP A 261 15.13 1.50 -11.34
C ASP A 261 13.79 1.06 -11.94
N ALA A 262 13.69 -0.19 -12.43
CA ALA A 262 12.42 -0.73 -12.92
C ALA A 262 11.38 -0.90 -11.81
N VAL A 263 11.80 -1.41 -10.65
CA VAL A 263 10.96 -1.48 -9.45
C VAL A 263 10.47 -0.08 -9.05
N ALA A 264 11.39 0.89 -9.01
CA ALA A 264 11.08 2.27 -8.65
C ALA A 264 10.07 2.91 -9.61
N ARG A 265 10.23 2.71 -10.93
CA ARG A 265 9.27 3.19 -11.95
C ARG A 265 7.86 2.62 -11.75
N LEU A 266 7.74 1.33 -11.43
CA LEU A 266 6.43 0.72 -11.20
C LEU A 266 5.78 1.22 -9.91
N ILE A 267 6.53 1.28 -8.82
CA ILE A 267 6.04 1.86 -7.56
C ILE A 267 5.65 3.34 -7.76
N ALA A 268 6.45 4.10 -8.52
CA ALA A 268 6.13 5.48 -8.85
C ALA A 268 4.82 5.59 -9.63
N ALA A 269 4.61 4.76 -10.66
CA ALA A 269 3.35 4.73 -11.40
C ALA A 269 2.15 4.50 -10.47
N TYR A 270 2.25 3.54 -9.54
CA TYR A 270 1.22 3.31 -8.54
C TYR A 270 0.99 4.54 -7.64
N VAL A 271 2.05 5.13 -7.08
CA VAL A 271 1.95 6.29 -6.19
C VAL A 271 1.40 7.53 -6.92
N GLU A 272 1.71 7.70 -8.20
CA GLU A 272 1.18 8.77 -9.07
C GLU A 272 -0.29 8.59 -9.43
N GLY A 273 -0.76 7.35 -9.43
CA GLY A 273 -2.15 6.96 -9.56
C GLY A 273 -3.00 7.25 -8.30
N LEU A 274 -2.37 7.44 -7.12
CA LEU A 274 -3.07 7.70 -5.86
C LEU A 274 -3.73 9.09 -5.83
N ARG A 275 -4.95 9.19 -6.35
CA ARG A 275 -5.71 10.44 -6.45
C ARG A 275 -7.06 10.35 -5.74
N PHE A 276 -7.54 11.49 -5.27
CA PHE A 276 -8.93 11.58 -4.82
C PHE A 276 -9.88 11.36 -5.99
N GLY A 277 -11.04 10.76 -5.70
CA GLY A 277 -12.06 10.51 -6.71
C GLY A 277 -12.49 11.80 -7.40
N ALA A 278 -12.68 11.73 -8.70
CA ALA A 278 -13.19 12.84 -9.51
C ALA A 278 -14.30 12.34 -10.44
N ASP A 279 -15.28 13.21 -10.72
CA ASP A 279 -16.29 12.94 -11.74
C ASP A 279 -15.71 13.08 -13.16
N ALA A 280 -16.49 12.74 -14.19
CA ALA A 280 -16.05 12.82 -15.59
C ALA A 280 -15.64 14.25 -16.05
N ALA A 281 -15.99 15.29 -15.28
CA ALA A 281 -15.55 16.67 -15.53
C ALA A 281 -14.32 17.06 -14.69
N GLY A 282 -13.66 16.09 -14.05
CA GLY A 282 -12.47 16.30 -13.23
C GLY A 282 -12.73 16.95 -11.86
N ARG A 283 -14.00 17.05 -11.42
CA ARG A 283 -14.34 17.68 -10.14
C ARG A 283 -14.31 16.64 -9.02
N HIS A 284 -13.73 17.00 -7.89
CA HIS A 284 -13.63 16.07 -6.76
C HIS A 284 -15.00 15.58 -6.26
N VAL A 285 -15.03 14.30 -5.90
CA VAL A 285 -16.18 13.58 -5.36
C VAL A 285 -15.75 12.61 -4.26
N GLY A 286 -16.72 12.23 -3.43
CA GLY A 286 -16.57 11.14 -2.46
C GLY A 286 -16.33 11.59 -1.02
N SER A 287 -15.83 12.80 -0.77
CA SER A 287 -15.74 13.33 0.60
C SER A 287 -17.01 14.06 1.04
N PRO A 288 -17.28 14.17 2.36
CA PRO A 288 -18.33 15.04 2.88
C PRO A 288 -18.17 16.51 2.45
N TYR A 289 -16.93 16.96 2.26
CA TYR A 289 -16.63 18.30 1.77
C TYR A 289 -17.04 18.47 0.30
N ASP A 290 -16.75 17.49 -0.56
CA ASP A 290 -17.20 17.51 -1.97
C ASP A 290 -18.72 17.53 -2.09
N LEU A 291 -19.41 16.77 -1.22
CA LEU A 291 -20.87 16.77 -1.13
C LEU A 291 -21.41 18.15 -0.71
N PHE A 292 -20.77 18.79 0.27
CA PHE A 292 -21.10 20.14 0.71
C PHE A 292 -20.95 21.14 -0.44
N LEU A 293 -19.80 21.15 -1.12
CA LEU A 293 -19.54 22.05 -2.25
C LEU A 293 -20.58 21.86 -3.35
N ARG A 294 -20.88 20.60 -3.71
CA ARG A 294 -21.88 20.26 -4.73
C ARG A 294 -23.28 20.75 -4.36
N ARG A 295 -23.72 20.55 -3.11
CA ARG A 295 -25.07 20.96 -2.66
C ARG A 295 -25.25 22.47 -2.63
N ASN A 296 -24.17 23.23 -2.48
CA ASN A 296 -24.21 24.69 -2.38
C ASN A 296 -23.80 25.39 -3.69
N GLY A 297 -23.61 24.66 -4.79
CA GLY A 297 -23.20 25.25 -6.07
C GLY A 297 -21.82 25.90 -6.04
N LEU A 298 -20.95 25.47 -5.12
CA LEU A 298 -19.60 26.00 -4.97
C LEU A 298 -18.60 25.28 -5.91
N PRO A 299 -17.50 25.95 -6.32
CA PRO A 299 -16.44 25.31 -7.10
C PRO A 299 -15.87 24.06 -6.41
N ARG A 300 -15.61 23.01 -7.21
CA ARG A 300 -15.06 21.71 -6.76
C ARG A 300 -13.75 21.32 -7.46
N ALA A 301 -13.26 22.20 -8.34
CA ALA A 301 -11.93 22.06 -8.91
C ALA A 301 -10.91 22.64 -7.91
N PRO A 302 -9.69 22.07 -7.84
CA PRO A 302 -8.59 22.65 -7.07
C PRO A 302 -8.19 24.05 -7.57
#